data_AF-A0A5M3X198-F1
#
_entry.id   AF-A0A5M3X198-F1
#
_cell.length_a   1.000
_cell.length_b   1.000
_cell.length_c   1.000
_cell.angle_alpha   90.00
_cell.angle_beta   90.00
_cell.angle_gamma   90.00
#
_symmetry.space_group_name_H-M   'P 1'
#
loop_
_entity.id
_entity.type
_entity.pdbx_description
1 polymer ?
#
loop_
_entity_poly.entity_id
_entity_poly.type
_entity_poly.pdbx_seq_one_letter_code
_entity_poly.pdbx_strand_id
1 'polypeptide(L)'
;MARAPATAEDLEALETDVLAGFVLARAAAGLSDGTISSDVMHLEQVRAWFGRPLWEMEPGDANVYFGKVPRSTAKGTRLSRAQALKTFFLFLELRHKVEIHQMTGRVIECPIDEMNRPRGRQQAKLRIPPTTEQIGRLFAGWRRPIKTLIVRMARENPAWGRRRIQGELVRLGYVIAASAVWEILHAAGIEPAPRRAGPTWRQFLAAQAQAIIACDFLVVETVLLKRLYVLVFIEHGTGNYTWPAQPRTRPVHGLCNRLAISPWTCVIALARCG
;
A
#
# COMPACT_ATOMS: atom_id res chain seq x y z
N MET A 1 38.06 -13.31 -1.88
CA MET A 1 38.31 -11.95 -2.41
C MET A 1 38.22 -10.99 -1.24
N ALA A 2 39.13 -10.02 -1.12
CA ALA A 2 38.95 -8.93 -0.16
C ALA A 2 37.79 -8.04 -0.64
N ARG A 3 36.95 -7.56 0.28
CA ARG A 3 35.96 -6.50 -0.01
C ARG A 3 36.73 -5.19 -0.24
N ALA A 4 36.26 -4.35 -1.14
CA ALA A 4 36.79 -2.99 -1.26
C ALA A 4 36.59 -2.25 0.09
N PRO A 5 37.50 -1.31 0.46
CA PRO A 5 37.27 -0.48 1.64
C PRO A 5 35.94 0.27 1.50
N ALA A 6 35.20 0.39 2.59
CA ALA A 6 33.92 1.10 2.59
C ALA A 6 34.13 2.58 2.23
N THR A 7 33.26 3.11 1.37
CA THR A 7 33.23 4.54 1.05
C THR A 7 32.59 5.34 2.20
N ALA A 8 32.69 6.67 2.16
CA ALA A 8 31.96 7.52 3.10
C ALA A 8 30.43 7.34 2.96
N GLU A 9 29.93 7.19 1.73
CA GLU A 9 28.51 6.96 1.43
C GLU A 9 28.03 5.61 1.99
N ASP A 10 28.83 4.54 1.91
CA ASP A 10 28.53 3.25 2.56
C ASP A 10 28.38 3.39 4.10
N LEU A 11 29.16 4.28 4.73
CA LEU A 11 29.16 4.49 6.18
C LEU A 11 27.99 5.37 6.65
N GLU A 12 27.61 6.40 5.88
CA GLU A 12 26.42 7.23 6.14
C GLU A 12 25.12 6.45 5.91
N ALA A 13 25.07 5.62 4.87
CA ALA A 13 23.98 4.68 4.65
C ALA A 13 23.86 3.67 5.82
N LEU A 14 24.99 3.11 6.27
CA LEU A 14 25.02 2.21 7.43
C LEU A 14 24.56 2.90 8.72
N GLU A 15 24.88 4.20 8.93
CA GLU A 15 24.44 4.91 10.14
C GLU A 15 22.91 5.10 10.16
N THR A 16 22.34 5.41 9.00
CA THR A 16 20.89 5.53 8.80
C THR A 16 20.18 4.19 9.06
N ASP A 17 20.67 3.11 8.48
CA ASP A 17 20.11 1.74 8.66
C ASP A 17 20.28 1.23 10.10
N VAL A 18 21.37 1.56 10.77
CA VAL A 18 21.64 1.23 12.17
C VAL A 18 20.66 1.93 13.11
N LEU A 19 20.39 3.23 12.92
CA LEU A 19 19.45 3.98 13.76
C LEU A 19 18.00 3.53 13.50
N ALA A 20 17.62 3.30 12.25
CA ALA A 20 16.33 2.71 11.90
C ALA A 20 16.16 1.29 12.50
N GLY A 21 17.19 0.46 12.42
CA GLY A 21 17.24 -0.88 13.01
C GLY A 21 17.10 -0.87 14.54
N PHE A 22 17.71 0.11 15.21
CA PHE A 22 17.58 0.32 16.66
C PHE A 22 16.14 0.68 17.05
N VAL A 23 15.52 1.62 16.34
CA VAL A 23 14.11 2.00 16.54
C VAL A 23 13.19 0.78 16.37
N LEU A 24 13.37 0.00 15.30
CA LEU A 24 12.61 -1.23 15.06
C LEU A 24 12.83 -2.28 16.17
N ALA A 25 14.06 -2.42 16.68
CA ALA A 25 14.38 -3.37 17.75
C ALA A 25 13.81 -2.97 19.13
N ARG A 26 13.63 -1.67 19.39
CA ARG A 26 12.93 -1.16 20.58
C ARG A 26 11.40 -1.31 20.42
N ALA A 27 10.85 -0.94 19.26
CA ALA A 27 9.42 -1.09 18.97
C ALA A 27 8.96 -2.57 19.03
N ALA A 28 9.71 -3.49 18.42
CA ALA A 28 9.43 -4.92 18.45
C ALA A 28 9.51 -5.55 19.86
N ALA A 29 10.14 -4.87 20.82
CA ALA A 29 10.19 -5.25 22.24
C ALA A 29 9.01 -4.70 23.08
N GLY A 30 8.04 -4.03 22.46
CA GLY A 30 6.84 -3.51 23.13
C GLY A 30 7.10 -2.26 23.98
N LEU A 31 7.91 -1.34 23.45
CA LEU A 31 8.17 -0.02 24.06
C LEU A 31 7.31 1.06 23.40
N SER A 32 6.96 2.10 24.15
CA SER A 32 6.17 3.22 23.65
C SER A 32 7.01 4.21 22.84
N ASP A 33 6.40 4.83 21.84
CA ASP A 33 7.07 5.77 20.92
C ASP A 33 7.74 6.93 21.66
N GLY A 34 7.13 7.45 22.73
CA GLY A 34 7.74 8.47 23.59
C GLY A 34 9.01 8.00 24.31
N THR A 35 9.12 6.71 24.64
CA THR A 35 10.37 6.13 25.18
C THR A 35 11.43 6.05 24.09
N ILE A 36 11.06 5.56 22.91
CA ILE A 36 11.96 5.37 21.77
C ILE A 36 12.48 6.72 21.26
N SER A 37 11.59 7.70 21.10
CA SER A 37 11.92 9.09 20.76
C SER A 37 12.85 9.72 21.81
N SER A 38 12.63 9.46 23.10
CA SER A 38 13.54 9.91 24.16
C SER A 38 14.93 9.26 24.03
N ASP A 39 15.03 7.97 23.73
CA ASP A 39 16.33 7.32 23.51
C ASP A 39 17.06 7.90 22.29
N VAL A 40 16.36 8.04 21.15
CA VAL A 40 16.92 8.61 19.91
C VAL A 40 17.39 10.04 20.15
N MET A 41 16.56 10.89 20.77
CA MET A 41 16.96 12.25 21.16
C MET A 41 18.24 12.26 22.02
N HIS A 42 18.40 11.31 22.94
CA HIS A 42 19.62 11.20 23.74
C HIS A 42 20.83 10.74 22.92
N LEU A 43 20.66 9.83 21.94
CA LEU A 43 21.73 9.40 21.03
C LEU A 43 22.16 10.53 20.10
N GLU A 44 21.22 11.26 19.50
CA GLU A 44 21.50 12.44 18.68
C GLU A 44 22.27 13.53 19.46
N GLN A 45 21.92 13.73 20.73
CA GLN A 45 22.65 14.65 21.63
C GLN A 45 24.08 14.20 21.99
N VAL A 46 24.45 12.94 21.74
CA VAL A 46 25.84 12.47 21.81
C VAL A 46 26.49 12.59 20.42
N ARG A 47 25.79 12.15 19.36
CA ARG A 47 26.26 12.14 17.97
C ARG A 47 26.62 13.53 17.45
N ALA A 48 25.77 14.53 17.74
CA ALA A 48 25.97 15.92 17.37
C ALA A 48 27.13 16.60 18.13
N TRP A 49 27.46 16.12 19.34
CA TRP A 49 28.67 16.57 20.04
C TRP A 49 29.93 15.87 19.51
N PHE A 50 29.83 14.58 19.20
CA PHE A 50 30.97 13.74 18.85
C PHE A 50 31.44 13.91 17.40
N GLY A 51 30.55 14.34 16.49
CA GLY A 51 30.88 14.65 15.09
C GLY A 51 31.13 13.44 14.19
N ARG A 52 31.57 12.31 14.74
CA ARG A 52 31.78 11.02 14.06
C ARG A 52 30.66 10.00 14.40
N PRO A 53 30.47 8.92 13.63
CA PRO A 53 29.48 7.89 13.93
C PRO A 53 29.65 7.31 15.34
N LEU A 54 28.55 7.04 16.05
CA LEU A 54 28.63 6.70 17.48
C LEU A 54 29.47 5.45 17.78
N TRP A 55 29.60 4.52 16.85
CA TRP A 55 30.44 3.32 16.99
C TRP A 55 31.96 3.58 16.93
N GLU A 56 32.40 4.78 16.55
CA GLU A 56 33.80 5.20 16.68
C GLU A 56 34.14 5.83 18.04
N MET A 57 33.16 5.98 18.93
CA MET A 57 33.34 6.63 20.22
C MET A 57 34.18 5.75 21.15
N GLU A 58 35.34 6.25 21.56
CA GLU A 58 36.24 5.54 22.46
C GLU A 58 35.96 5.91 23.94
N PRO A 59 36.38 5.10 24.93
CA PRO A 59 36.12 5.40 26.35
C PRO A 59 36.65 6.76 26.82
N GLY A 60 37.71 7.27 26.17
CA GLY A 60 38.20 8.64 26.38
C GLY A 60 37.16 9.70 25.97
N ASP A 61 36.54 9.54 24.79
CA ASP A 61 35.50 10.44 24.29
C ASP A 61 34.27 10.45 25.22
N ALA A 62 33.84 9.27 25.66
CA ALA A 62 32.72 9.12 26.60
C ALA A 62 33.01 9.82 27.94
N ASN A 63 34.22 9.65 28.48
CA ASN A 63 34.65 10.32 29.70
C ASN A 63 34.73 11.85 29.54
N VAL A 64 35.14 12.36 28.37
CA VAL A 64 35.10 13.80 28.07
C VAL A 64 33.66 14.29 27.93
N TYR A 65 32.78 13.55 27.27
CA TYR A 65 31.36 13.89 27.12
C TYR A 65 30.66 13.98 28.48
N PHE A 66 30.53 12.86 29.20
CA PHE A 66 29.83 12.82 30.49
C PHE A 66 30.54 13.65 31.56
N GLY A 67 31.87 13.76 31.46
CA GLY A 67 32.71 14.56 32.35
C GLY A 67 32.67 16.08 32.10
N LYS A 68 32.12 16.58 30.99
CA LYS A 68 32.00 18.03 30.70
C LYS A 68 30.58 18.46 30.29
N VAL A 69 30.02 17.87 29.23
CA VAL A 69 28.83 18.40 28.53
C VAL A 69 27.58 18.42 29.41
N PRO A 70 27.22 17.37 30.17
CA PRO A 70 26.01 17.38 30.98
C PRO A 70 26.26 17.74 32.46
N ARG A 71 27.34 18.46 32.79
CA ARG A 71 27.69 18.83 34.18
C ARG A 71 26.55 19.57 34.90
N SER A 72 25.94 20.54 34.23
CA SER A 72 24.80 21.33 34.70
C SER A 72 23.46 20.60 34.57
N THR A 73 23.40 19.48 33.86
CA THR A 73 22.15 18.75 33.63
C THR A 73 21.76 17.89 34.83
N ALA A 74 20.46 17.77 35.09
CA ALA A 74 19.89 16.93 36.14
C ALA A 74 20.43 15.49 36.10
N LYS A 75 20.61 14.88 37.28
CA LYS A 75 21.15 13.52 37.43
C LYS A 75 20.36 12.48 36.62
N GLY A 76 19.03 12.64 36.54
CA GLY A 76 18.15 11.79 35.73
C GLY A 76 18.49 11.84 34.23
N THR A 77 18.59 13.02 33.63
CA THR A 77 18.93 13.17 32.20
C THR A 77 20.31 12.60 31.85
N ARG A 78 21.29 12.74 32.75
CA ARG A 78 22.60 12.08 32.61
C ARG A 78 22.47 10.56 32.57
N LEU A 79 21.71 9.99 33.50
CA LEU A 79 21.44 8.55 33.56
C LEU A 79 20.71 8.06 32.30
N SER A 80 19.72 8.81 31.81
CA SER A 80 18.99 8.49 30.58
C SER A 80 19.89 8.50 29.34
N ARG A 81 20.78 9.51 29.19
CA ARG A 81 21.76 9.53 28.09
C ARG A 81 22.72 8.33 28.14
N ALA A 82 23.25 8.01 29.32
CA ALA A 82 24.11 6.85 29.50
C ALA A 82 23.37 5.52 29.24
N GLN A 83 22.09 5.42 29.61
CA GLN A 83 21.29 4.22 29.35
C GLN A 83 20.88 4.09 27.89
N ALA A 84 20.56 5.18 27.17
CA ALA A 84 20.32 5.16 25.73
C ALA A 84 21.56 4.66 24.97
N LEU A 85 22.73 5.28 25.22
CA LEU A 85 24.00 4.90 24.58
C LEU A 85 24.41 3.45 24.89
N LYS A 86 24.28 2.99 26.14
CA LYS A 86 24.46 1.58 26.53
C LYS A 86 23.50 0.62 25.80
N THR A 87 22.25 1.02 25.60
CA THR A 87 21.23 0.21 24.91
C THR A 87 21.52 0.13 23.41
N PHE A 88 21.99 1.22 22.82
CA PHE A 88 22.42 1.29 21.42
C PHE A 88 23.66 0.43 21.15
N PHE A 89 24.71 0.55 21.97
CA PHE A 89 25.90 -0.30 21.82
C PHE A 89 25.59 -1.79 21.99
N LEU A 90 24.71 -2.17 22.91
CA LEU A 90 24.25 -3.56 23.01
C LEU A 90 23.49 -4.03 21.74
N PHE A 91 22.71 -3.15 21.11
CA PHE A 91 22.11 -3.46 19.80
C PHE A 91 23.16 -3.63 18.70
N LEU A 92 24.18 -2.76 18.63
CA LEU A 92 25.30 -2.91 17.70
C LEU A 92 26.05 -4.23 17.91
N GLU A 93 26.41 -4.55 19.16
CA GLU A 93 27.10 -5.79 19.54
C GLU A 93 26.35 -7.04 19.08
N LEU A 94 25.01 -7.03 19.17
CA LEU A 94 24.17 -8.17 18.83
C LEU A 94 23.76 -8.26 17.34
N ARG A 95 23.70 -7.13 16.61
CA ARG A 95 23.15 -7.09 15.22
C ARG A 95 24.15 -6.66 14.15
N HIS A 96 25.11 -5.77 14.45
CA HIS A 96 25.99 -5.15 13.44
C HIS A 96 27.49 -5.35 13.70
N LYS A 97 27.90 -5.99 14.81
CA LYS A 97 29.33 -6.19 15.17
C LYS A 97 30.19 -6.80 14.06
N VAL A 98 29.67 -7.78 13.32
CA VAL A 98 30.38 -8.41 12.18
C VAL A 98 30.50 -7.46 10.99
N GLU A 99 29.45 -6.70 10.70
CA GLU A 99 29.32 -5.79 9.55
C GLU A 99 30.23 -4.57 9.72
N ILE A 100 30.17 -3.90 10.88
CA ILE A 100 31.02 -2.76 11.19
C ILE A 100 32.50 -3.19 11.27
N HIS A 101 32.79 -4.38 11.83
CA HIS A 101 34.17 -4.90 11.85
C HIS A 101 34.70 -5.19 10.43
N GLN A 102 33.88 -5.74 9.52
CA GLN A 102 34.27 -5.95 8.12
C GLN A 102 34.47 -4.64 7.34
N MET A 103 33.74 -3.57 7.67
CA MET A 103 33.81 -2.30 6.95
C MET A 103 34.85 -1.31 7.52
N THR A 104 35.12 -1.36 8.82
CA THR A 104 35.97 -0.37 9.53
C THR A 104 37.18 -0.96 10.25
N GLY A 105 37.26 -2.29 10.39
CA GLY A 105 38.26 -2.96 11.23
C GLY A 105 38.03 -2.82 12.75
N ARG A 106 37.20 -1.88 13.21
CA ARG A 106 36.94 -1.66 14.64
C ARG A 106 36.17 -2.83 15.27
N VAL A 107 36.36 -3.04 16.57
CA VAL A 107 35.55 -3.95 17.38
C VAL A 107 34.53 -3.13 18.16
N ILE A 108 33.25 -3.49 18.08
CA ILE A 108 32.21 -2.83 18.88
C ILE A 108 32.30 -3.28 20.34
N GLU A 109 32.51 -2.32 21.23
CA GLU A 109 32.38 -2.43 22.68
C GLU A 109 31.78 -1.13 23.23
N CYS A 110 30.90 -1.21 24.23
CA CYS A 110 30.29 -0.04 24.84
C CYS A 110 31.32 0.87 25.56
N PRO A 111 31.51 2.15 25.16
CA PRO A 111 32.55 3.02 25.70
C PRO A 111 32.24 3.60 27.08
N ILE A 112 31.12 3.24 27.69
CA ILE A 112 30.74 3.69 29.04
C ILE A 112 31.44 2.82 30.08
N ASP A 113 32.39 3.44 30.78
CA ASP A 113 33.15 2.85 31.89
C ASP A 113 32.25 2.39 33.05
N GLU A 114 32.81 1.66 34.02
CA GLU A 114 32.04 1.12 35.16
C GLU A 114 31.51 2.21 36.12
N MET A 115 32.11 3.40 36.13
CA MET A 115 31.66 4.52 36.95
C MET A 115 30.40 5.19 36.38
N ASN A 116 30.37 5.44 35.06
CA ASN A 116 29.21 6.03 34.39
C ASN A 116 28.16 4.99 33.96
N ARG A 117 28.45 3.68 34.08
CA ARG A 117 27.52 2.59 33.72
C ARG A 117 26.22 2.72 34.54
N PRO A 118 25.05 2.93 33.91
CA PRO A 118 23.80 3.04 34.64
C PRO A 118 23.50 1.74 35.38
N ARG A 119 23.49 1.83 36.72
CA ARG A 119 23.25 0.72 37.66
C ARG A 119 21.75 0.58 37.92
N GLY A 120 21.19 -0.58 37.59
CA GLY A 120 19.77 -0.86 37.80
C GLY A 120 19.29 -2.10 37.05
N ARG A 121 18.10 -2.60 37.42
CA ARG A 121 17.49 -3.82 36.87
C ARG A 121 16.75 -3.60 35.54
N GLN A 122 16.85 -2.40 34.95
CA GLN A 122 16.27 -2.10 33.64
C GLN A 122 17.03 -2.85 32.55
N GLN A 123 16.45 -3.97 32.11
CA GLN A 123 16.92 -4.67 30.92
C GLN A 123 16.74 -3.78 29.68
N ALA A 124 17.67 -3.88 28.74
CA ALA A 124 17.72 -3.07 27.53
C ALA A 124 16.49 -3.22 26.60
N LYS A 125 15.59 -4.20 26.84
CA LYS A 125 14.38 -4.47 26.05
C LYS A 125 14.60 -4.27 24.55
N LEU A 126 15.45 -5.13 24.00
CA LEU A 126 15.75 -5.24 22.57
C LEU A 126 15.15 -6.54 22.04
N ARG A 127 14.38 -6.47 20.97
CA ARG A 127 13.98 -7.64 20.18
C ARG A 127 14.47 -7.43 18.76
N ILE A 128 15.61 -8.04 18.45
CA ILE A 128 16.27 -7.88 17.15
C ILE A 128 15.32 -8.39 16.06
N PRO A 129 14.92 -7.54 15.09
CA PRO A 129 14.14 -8.01 13.95
C PRO A 129 15.03 -8.90 13.05
N PRO A 130 14.48 -9.96 12.44
CA PRO A 130 15.23 -10.78 11.48
C PRO A 130 15.73 -9.92 10.31
N THR A 131 16.90 -10.24 9.77
CA THR A 131 17.50 -9.47 8.68
C THR A 131 16.65 -9.54 7.41
N THR A 132 16.80 -8.58 6.50
CA THR A 132 16.11 -8.57 5.19
C THR A 132 16.35 -9.87 4.41
N GLU A 133 17.54 -10.46 4.51
CA GLU A 133 17.82 -11.80 4.00
C GLU A 133 17.04 -12.91 4.71
N GLN A 134 16.99 -12.92 6.04
CA GLN A 134 16.25 -13.94 6.80
C GLN A 134 14.75 -13.87 6.52
N ILE A 135 14.20 -12.65 6.45
CA ILE A 135 12.83 -12.34 6.00
C ILE A 135 12.62 -12.87 4.58
N GLY A 136 13.55 -12.56 3.66
CA GLY A 136 13.53 -13.01 2.27
C GLY A 136 13.51 -14.54 2.15
N ARG A 137 14.41 -15.23 2.86
CA ARG A 137 14.51 -16.71 2.91
C ARG A 137 13.24 -17.33 3.48
N LEU A 138 12.70 -16.80 4.58
CA LEU A 138 11.45 -17.25 5.21
C LEU A 138 10.28 -17.16 4.23
N PHE A 139 10.02 -15.98 3.66
CA PHE A 139 8.92 -15.78 2.72
C PHE A 139 9.18 -16.41 1.34
N ALA A 140 10.41 -16.71 0.96
CA ALA A 140 10.71 -17.52 -0.23
C ALA A 140 10.35 -19.00 0.00
N GLY A 141 10.67 -19.55 1.18
CA GLY A 141 10.22 -20.88 1.60
C GLY A 141 8.70 -20.98 1.61
N TRP A 142 8.02 -20.05 2.30
CA TRP A 142 6.56 -20.01 2.41
C TRP A 142 5.84 -19.85 1.06
N ARG A 143 6.42 -19.11 0.10
CA ARG A 143 5.85 -18.93 -1.23
C ARG A 143 5.99 -20.15 -2.15
N ARG A 144 6.88 -21.12 -1.86
CA ARG A 144 7.06 -22.33 -2.71
C ARG A 144 5.82 -23.24 -2.72
N PRO A 145 5.27 -23.74 -1.59
CA PRO A 145 4.06 -24.57 -1.60
C PRO A 145 2.86 -23.87 -2.26
N ILE A 146 2.70 -22.57 -1.99
CA ILE A 146 1.63 -21.73 -2.56
C ILE A 146 1.74 -21.65 -4.09
N LYS A 147 2.94 -21.41 -4.64
CA LYS A 147 3.16 -21.43 -6.10
C LYS A 147 2.86 -22.80 -6.71
N THR A 148 3.32 -23.89 -6.07
CA THR A 148 3.04 -25.26 -6.53
C THR A 148 1.53 -25.54 -6.54
N LEU A 149 0.80 -25.15 -5.49
CA LEU A 149 -0.66 -25.31 -5.41
C LEU A 149 -1.38 -24.54 -6.52
N ILE A 150 -1.02 -23.28 -6.77
CA ILE A 150 -1.60 -22.45 -7.85
C ILE A 150 -1.42 -23.12 -9.21
N VAL A 151 -0.20 -23.58 -9.52
CA VAL A 151 0.12 -24.25 -10.79
C VAL A 151 -0.62 -25.59 -10.91
N ARG A 152 -0.74 -26.35 -9.82
CA ARG A 152 -1.47 -27.63 -9.81
C ARG A 152 -2.97 -27.41 -10.08
N MET A 153 -3.61 -26.49 -9.36
CA MET A 153 -5.04 -26.19 -9.52
C MET A 153 -5.39 -25.71 -10.93
N ALA A 154 -4.50 -24.94 -11.58
CA ALA A 154 -4.69 -24.49 -12.96
C ALA A 154 -4.52 -25.61 -13.99
N ARG A 155 -3.56 -26.53 -13.79
CA ARG A 155 -3.38 -27.72 -14.65
C ARG A 155 -4.52 -28.72 -14.48
N GLU A 156 -5.01 -28.90 -13.26
CA GLU A 156 -6.19 -29.72 -12.94
C GLU A 156 -7.49 -29.12 -13.49
N ASN A 157 -7.55 -27.79 -13.68
CA ASN A 157 -8.77 -27.09 -14.11
C ASN A 157 -8.50 -26.03 -15.20
N PRO A 158 -8.21 -26.41 -16.46
CA PRO A 158 -7.84 -25.46 -17.53
C PRO A 158 -8.87 -24.35 -17.84
N ALA A 159 -10.14 -24.56 -17.48
CA ALA A 159 -11.21 -23.57 -17.64
C ALA A 159 -11.26 -22.50 -16.51
N TRP A 160 -10.40 -22.57 -15.49
CA TRP A 160 -10.42 -21.65 -14.35
C TRP A 160 -9.48 -20.44 -14.56
N GLY A 161 -10.06 -19.29 -14.88
CA GLY A 161 -9.30 -18.02 -14.89
C GLY A 161 -8.83 -17.58 -13.51
N ARG A 162 -7.80 -16.72 -13.47
CA ARG A 162 -7.10 -16.24 -12.24
C ARG A 162 -8.00 -15.89 -11.04
N ARG A 163 -9.16 -15.25 -11.26
CA ARG A 163 -10.12 -14.90 -10.20
C ARG A 163 -10.79 -16.12 -9.56
N ARG A 164 -11.04 -17.20 -10.33
CA ARG A 164 -11.64 -18.45 -9.83
C ARG A 164 -10.67 -19.19 -8.92
N ILE A 165 -9.42 -19.35 -9.37
CA ILE A 165 -8.32 -19.94 -8.58
C ILE A 165 -8.11 -19.12 -7.29
N GLN A 166 -8.05 -17.79 -7.40
CA GLN A 166 -7.91 -16.90 -6.24
C GLN A 166 -9.06 -17.06 -5.22
N GLY A 167 -10.32 -17.22 -5.67
CA GLY A 167 -11.45 -17.47 -4.79
C GLY A 167 -11.38 -18.82 -4.03
N GLU A 168 -10.83 -19.86 -4.65
CA GLU A 168 -10.60 -21.15 -3.97
C GLU A 168 -9.40 -21.09 -3.00
N LEU A 169 -8.35 -20.32 -3.33
CA LEU A 169 -7.23 -20.08 -2.40
C LEU A 169 -7.68 -19.34 -1.13
N VAL A 170 -8.58 -18.36 -1.27
CA VAL A 170 -9.18 -17.65 -0.12
C VAL A 170 -10.00 -18.59 0.76
N ARG A 171 -10.74 -19.55 0.18
CA ARG A 171 -11.45 -20.60 0.94
C ARG A 171 -10.50 -21.55 1.68
N LEU A 172 -9.28 -21.73 1.18
CA LEU A 172 -8.20 -22.45 1.86
C LEU A 172 -7.40 -21.57 2.83
N GLY A 173 -7.84 -20.34 3.11
CA GLY A 173 -7.20 -19.40 4.05
C GLY A 173 -6.04 -18.57 3.48
N TYR A 174 -5.71 -18.70 2.19
CA TYR A 174 -4.61 -17.95 1.57
C TYR A 174 -5.07 -16.60 1.03
N VAL A 175 -4.70 -15.51 1.71
CA VAL A 175 -4.94 -14.13 1.26
C VAL A 175 -3.95 -13.77 0.15
N ILE A 176 -4.39 -13.88 -1.11
CA ILE A 176 -3.56 -13.63 -2.30
C ILE A 176 -4.33 -12.77 -3.31
N ALA A 177 -3.65 -11.80 -3.92
CA ALA A 177 -4.19 -10.96 -4.98
C ALA A 177 -4.30 -11.71 -6.32
N ALA A 178 -5.35 -11.45 -7.10
CA ALA A 178 -5.56 -12.10 -8.40
C ALA A 178 -4.50 -11.71 -9.47
N SER A 179 -3.73 -10.62 -9.25
CA SER A 179 -2.53 -10.27 -10.01
C SER A 179 -1.39 -11.26 -9.75
N ALA A 180 -1.03 -11.48 -8.48
CA ALA A 180 0.01 -12.43 -8.09
C ALA A 180 -0.30 -13.86 -8.56
N VAL A 181 -1.58 -14.28 -8.54
CA VAL A 181 -1.99 -15.57 -9.15
C VAL A 181 -1.70 -15.59 -10.65
N TRP A 182 -1.92 -14.49 -11.38
CA TRP A 182 -1.60 -14.41 -12.81
C TRP A 182 -0.09 -14.40 -13.09
N GLU A 183 0.70 -13.64 -12.32
CA GLU A 183 2.16 -13.65 -12.43
C GLU A 183 2.74 -15.06 -12.24
N ILE A 184 2.21 -15.81 -11.25
CA ILE A 184 2.63 -17.18 -10.96
C ILE A 184 2.27 -18.14 -12.10
N LEU A 185 1.10 -17.98 -12.73
CA LEU A 185 0.67 -18.80 -13.86
C LEU A 185 1.43 -18.45 -15.14
N HIS A 186 1.63 -17.17 -15.43
CA HIS A 186 2.37 -16.70 -16.60
C HIS A 186 3.86 -17.11 -16.53
N ALA A 187 4.50 -16.97 -15.35
CA ALA A 187 5.84 -17.47 -15.10
C ALA A 187 5.95 -19.02 -15.11
N ALA A 188 4.83 -19.73 -15.11
CA ALA A 188 4.76 -21.19 -15.27
C ALA A 188 4.35 -21.63 -16.69
N GLY A 189 4.26 -20.69 -17.65
CA GLY A 189 3.87 -20.95 -19.03
C GLY A 189 2.38 -21.28 -19.21
N ILE A 190 1.53 -20.91 -18.25
CA ILE A 190 0.08 -21.17 -18.31
C ILE A 190 -0.62 -19.91 -18.83
N GLU A 191 -1.04 -19.98 -20.09
CA GLU A 191 -1.85 -18.96 -20.76
C GLU A 191 -3.19 -18.73 -20.03
N PRO A 192 -3.77 -17.51 -20.14
CA PRO A 192 -5.00 -17.19 -19.43
C PRO A 192 -6.15 -18.04 -19.95
N ALA A 193 -6.83 -18.74 -19.02
CA ALA A 193 -7.96 -19.62 -19.32
C ALA A 193 -8.94 -18.99 -20.34
N PRO A 194 -9.41 -19.75 -21.36
CA PRO A 194 -10.16 -19.21 -22.48
C PRO A 194 -11.28 -18.27 -22.04
N ARG A 195 -11.33 -17.08 -22.65
CA ARG A 195 -12.47 -16.16 -22.45
C ARG A 195 -13.74 -16.91 -22.83
N ARG A 196 -14.62 -17.14 -21.85
CA ARG A 196 -15.97 -17.66 -22.11
C ARG A 196 -16.61 -16.77 -23.17
N ALA A 197 -17.01 -17.37 -24.29
CA ALA A 197 -17.71 -16.67 -25.36
C ALA A 197 -19.14 -16.34 -24.88
N GLY A 198 -19.26 -15.28 -24.07
CA GLY A 198 -20.54 -14.66 -23.78
C GLY A 198 -21.12 -13.97 -25.03
N PRO A 199 -22.41 -13.63 -25.03
CA PRO A 199 -22.98 -12.80 -26.08
C PRO A 199 -22.18 -11.51 -26.23
N THR A 200 -21.95 -11.08 -27.48
CA THR A 200 -21.40 -9.76 -27.76
C THR A 200 -22.27 -8.67 -27.12
N TRP A 201 -21.72 -7.49 -26.85
CA TRP A 201 -22.49 -6.38 -26.26
C TRP A 201 -23.78 -6.06 -27.03
N ARG A 202 -23.77 -6.20 -28.36
CA ARG A 202 -24.97 -6.08 -29.21
C ARG A 202 -25.99 -7.19 -28.97
N GLN A 203 -25.56 -8.45 -28.83
CA GLN A 203 -26.46 -9.58 -28.53
C GLN A 203 -27.01 -9.50 -27.10
N PHE A 204 -26.20 -9.07 -26.12
CA PHE A 204 -26.66 -8.84 -24.75
C PHE A 204 -27.72 -7.73 -24.69
N LEU A 205 -27.44 -6.57 -25.30
CA LEU A 205 -28.41 -5.47 -25.38
C LEU A 205 -29.68 -5.88 -26.15
N ALA A 206 -29.56 -6.57 -27.30
CA ALA A 206 -30.72 -7.05 -28.04
C ALA A 206 -31.59 -8.03 -27.23
N ALA A 207 -30.98 -8.91 -26.44
CA ALA A 207 -31.67 -9.84 -25.56
C ALA A 207 -32.24 -9.19 -24.27
N GLN A 208 -31.96 -7.91 -24.01
CA GLN A 208 -32.46 -7.16 -22.85
C GLN A 208 -33.24 -5.89 -23.24
N ALA A 209 -33.31 -5.53 -24.53
CA ALA A 209 -33.91 -4.29 -25.02
C ALA A 209 -35.38 -4.14 -24.60
N GLN A 210 -36.15 -5.23 -24.64
CA GLN A 210 -37.56 -5.29 -24.19
C GLN A 210 -37.75 -5.13 -22.66
N ALA A 211 -36.65 -5.06 -21.89
CA ALA A 211 -36.66 -4.86 -20.45
C ALA A 211 -35.85 -3.61 -20.01
N ILE A 212 -35.32 -2.82 -20.96
CA ILE A 212 -34.54 -1.62 -20.69
C ILE A 212 -35.28 -0.39 -21.22
N ILE A 213 -35.74 0.44 -20.29
CA ILE A 213 -36.25 1.79 -20.54
C ILE A 213 -35.13 2.77 -20.21
N ALA A 214 -34.80 3.67 -21.14
CA ALA A 214 -33.93 4.82 -20.87
C ALA A 214 -34.78 6.03 -20.42
N CYS A 215 -34.29 6.78 -19.43
CA CYS A 215 -35.02 7.90 -18.84
C CYS A 215 -34.10 9.13 -18.77
N ASP A 216 -34.60 10.32 -19.11
CA ASP A 216 -33.82 11.56 -19.05
C ASP A 216 -34.69 12.79 -18.70
N PHE A 217 -34.09 13.83 -18.12
CA PHE A 217 -34.77 15.05 -17.66
C PHE A 217 -34.44 16.24 -18.56
N LEU A 218 -35.45 16.75 -19.26
CA LEU A 218 -35.35 17.98 -20.05
C LEU A 218 -35.89 19.18 -19.26
N VAL A 219 -35.19 20.32 -19.31
CA VAL A 219 -35.69 21.59 -18.76
C VAL A 219 -36.29 22.41 -19.90
N VAL A 220 -37.56 22.79 -19.75
CA VAL A 220 -38.27 23.66 -20.70
C VAL A 220 -38.60 24.97 -19.99
N GLU A 221 -38.10 26.09 -20.51
CA GLU A 221 -38.50 27.42 -20.06
C GLU A 221 -39.76 27.87 -20.79
N THR A 222 -40.78 28.26 -20.02
CA THR A 222 -42.02 28.82 -20.57
C THR A 222 -41.87 30.29 -20.90
N VAL A 223 -42.75 30.82 -21.77
CA VAL A 223 -42.78 32.25 -22.17
C VAL A 223 -42.95 33.21 -20.97
N LEU A 224 -43.42 32.71 -19.82
CA LEU A 224 -43.52 33.44 -18.55
C LEU A 224 -42.33 33.19 -17.61
N LEU A 225 -41.16 32.82 -18.14
CA LEU A 225 -39.90 32.55 -17.42
C LEU A 225 -39.97 31.49 -16.31
N LYS A 226 -41.02 30.65 -16.28
CA LYS A 226 -41.09 29.50 -15.38
C LYS A 226 -40.42 28.28 -16.03
N ARG A 227 -39.50 27.66 -15.30
CA ARG A 227 -38.85 26.38 -15.64
C ARG A 227 -39.77 25.20 -15.33
N LEU A 228 -39.91 24.30 -16.28
CA LEU A 228 -40.56 23.00 -16.11
C LEU A 228 -39.52 21.90 -16.32
N TYR A 229 -39.47 20.94 -15.40
CA TYR A 229 -38.66 19.73 -15.53
C TYR A 229 -39.54 18.61 -16.09
N VAL A 230 -39.19 18.08 -17.25
CA VAL A 230 -39.94 17.06 -17.97
C VAL A 230 -39.12 15.77 -17.99
N LEU A 231 -39.63 14.73 -17.34
CA LEU A 231 -39.06 13.38 -17.42
C LEU A 231 -39.56 12.69 -18.68
N VAL A 232 -38.63 12.30 -19.55
CA VAL A 232 -38.88 11.56 -20.79
C VAL A 232 -38.49 10.10 -20.58
N PHE A 233 -39.37 9.19 -21.01
CA PHE A 233 -39.12 7.75 -21.05
C PHE A 233 -38.98 7.30 -22.51
N ILE A 234 -37.95 6.52 -22.80
CA ILE A 234 -37.63 5.96 -24.11
C ILE A 234 -37.53 4.44 -23.97
N GLU A 235 -38.51 3.73 -24.51
CA GLU A 235 -38.49 2.27 -24.61
C GLU A 235 -37.60 1.85 -25.80
N HIS A 236 -36.63 0.96 -25.58
CA HIS A 236 -35.71 0.50 -26.63
C HIS A 236 -36.32 -0.56 -27.55
N GLY A 237 -37.37 -0.18 -28.28
CA GLY A 237 -37.95 -0.98 -29.36
C GLY A 237 -36.93 -1.31 -30.46
N THR A 238 -36.97 -2.53 -30.99
CA THR A 238 -36.03 -3.02 -32.01
C THR A 238 -36.15 -2.25 -33.34
N GLY A 239 -35.10 -1.50 -33.68
CA GLY A 239 -35.04 -0.65 -34.88
C GLY A 239 -34.90 -1.40 -36.21
N ASN A 240 -36.00 -1.99 -36.70
CA ASN A 240 -36.14 -2.39 -38.11
C ASN A 240 -36.69 -1.21 -38.93
N TYR A 241 -35.80 -0.46 -39.57
CA TYR A 241 -36.18 0.67 -40.42
C TYR A 241 -36.64 0.20 -41.81
N THR A 242 -37.95 0.15 -42.05
CA THR A 242 -38.54 0.07 -43.39
C THR A 242 -39.23 1.39 -43.73
N TRP A 243 -38.87 1.99 -44.87
CA TRP A 243 -39.34 3.32 -45.26
C TRP A 243 -40.67 3.25 -46.04
N PRO A 244 -41.76 3.89 -45.56
CA PRO A 244 -42.94 4.12 -46.38
C PRO A 244 -42.73 5.34 -47.30
N ALA A 245 -42.99 5.19 -48.60
CA ALA A 245 -42.94 6.30 -49.55
C ALA A 245 -44.24 7.13 -49.52
N GLN A 246 -44.09 8.46 -49.62
CA GLN A 246 -45.15 9.46 -49.79
C GLN A 246 -44.59 10.62 -50.65
N PRO A 247 -45.40 11.52 -51.25
CA PRO A 247 -46.78 11.87 -50.87
C PRO A 247 -47.82 11.99 -52.01
N ARG A 248 -49.10 12.16 -51.64
CA ARG A 248 -50.06 13.05 -52.34
C ARG A 248 -50.92 13.80 -51.33
N THR A 249 -51.35 15.00 -51.70
CA THR A 249 -51.85 16.05 -50.79
C THR A 249 -53.35 16.34 -50.97
N ARG A 250 -54.03 16.74 -49.88
CA ARG A 250 -55.16 17.70 -49.89
C ARG A 250 -55.24 18.47 -48.54
N PRO A 251 -55.22 19.82 -48.55
CA PRO A 251 -55.75 20.67 -47.47
C PRO A 251 -57.29 20.83 -47.65
N VAL A 252 -58.11 21.48 -46.81
CA VAL A 252 -58.05 22.26 -45.55
C VAL A 252 -59.40 22.00 -44.81
N HIS A 253 -59.77 22.45 -43.59
CA HIS A 253 -59.24 23.38 -42.56
C HIS A 253 -59.43 22.75 -41.15
N GLY A 254 -58.88 23.38 -40.09
CA GLY A 254 -59.30 23.11 -38.71
C GLY A 254 -58.27 23.49 -37.62
N LEU A 255 -58.39 24.70 -37.07
CA LEU A 255 -57.73 25.24 -35.86
C LEU A 255 -56.47 24.52 -35.31
N CYS A 256 -55.31 25.14 -35.50
CA CYS A 256 -54.01 24.65 -35.03
C CYS A 256 -53.86 24.76 -33.50
N ASN A 257 -53.90 23.63 -32.79
CA ASN A 257 -53.14 23.46 -31.55
C ASN A 257 -52.91 21.97 -31.21
N ARG A 258 -51.89 21.34 -31.81
CA ARG A 258 -51.46 19.98 -31.46
C ARG A 258 -49.98 19.77 -31.79
N LEU A 259 -49.16 19.55 -30.77
CA LEU A 259 -47.78 19.08 -30.93
C LEU A 259 -47.80 17.68 -31.55
N ALA A 260 -47.37 17.58 -32.81
CA ALA A 260 -47.23 16.30 -33.50
C ALA A 260 -45.82 15.74 -33.23
N ILE A 261 -45.76 14.61 -32.53
CA ILE A 261 -44.53 13.85 -32.28
C ILE A 261 -44.72 12.45 -32.87
N SER A 262 -43.71 11.96 -33.58
CA SER A 262 -43.70 10.73 -34.37
C SER A 262 -42.24 10.32 -34.62
N PRO A 263 -41.88 9.03 -34.82
CA PRO A 263 -42.72 7.83 -34.79
C PRO A 263 -42.42 6.89 -33.60
N TRP A 264 -41.61 7.33 -32.63
CA TRP A 264 -41.28 6.58 -31.41
C TRP A 264 -42.39 6.71 -30.36
N THR A 265 -42.61 5.68 -29.54
CA THR A 265 -43.64 5.62 -28.48
C THR A 265 -43.27 6.45 -27.24
N CYS A 266 -42.91 7.73 -27.43
CA CYS A 266 -42.61 8.66 -26.35
C CYS A 266 -43.87 9.02 -25.55
N VAL A 267 -44.13 8.29 -24.46
CA VAL A 267 -45.18 8.62 -23.49
C VAL A 267 -44.70 9.80 -22.63
N ILE A 268 -45.08 11.03 -23.02
CA ILE A 268 -44.75 12.25 -22.27
C ILE A 268 -45.70 12.40 -21.09
N ALA A 269 -45.24 11.99 -19.90
CA ALA A 269 -45.97 12.16 -18.64
C ALA A 269 -45.74 13.56 -18.04
N LEU A 270 -46.66 14.50 -18.30
CA LEU A 270 -46.63 15.85 -17.70
C LEU A 270 -47.05 15.84 -16.23
N ALA A 271 -46.12 15.52 -15.34
CA ALA A 271 -46.30 15.68 -13.90
C ALA A 271 -46.34 17.17 -13.51
N ARG A 272 -47.53 17.66 -13.10
CA ARG A 272 -47.64 18.93 -12.38
C ARG A 272 -47.20 18.74 -10.93
N CYS A 273 -45.97 19.12 -10.61
CA CYS A 273 -45.66 19.55 -9.24
C CYS A 273 -46.39 20.88 -8.98
N GLY A 274 -47.05 20.98 -7.81
CA GLY A 274 -47.63 22.22 -7.29
C GLY A 274 -46.63 23.01 -6.47
#